data_AF-A0A9C7FHL9-F1
#
_entry.id   AF-A0A9C7FHL9-F1
#
_cell.length_a   1.000
_cell.length_b   1.000
_cell.length_c   1.000
_cell.angle_alpha   90.00
_cell.angle_beta   90.00
_cell.angle_gamma   90.00
#
_symmetry.space_group_name_H-M   'P 1'
#
loop_
_entity.id
_entity.type
_entity.pdbx_description
1 polymer ?
#
loop_
_entity_poly.entity_id
_entity_poly.type
_entity_poly.pdbx_seq_one_letter_code
_entity_poly.pdbx_strand_id
1 'polypeptide(L)'
;MKFLRSLLALAALSISLNTIAAFDDCKDLFPRQQIPVSTQVGRDLCFDSFAIYYSPQDKKPIYTVEKLNKEQFSAPHPRRSNQFYEEARLPFSERALLSDYRGSGYDRGHNAPAGDMSNERSMAQSFSLANMMPQARQNNQGIWAKNVEEPTRAYVKRATGDVYVFTGSTGNSGSIGRSRVTIPSHLFKLVYDPSKNTAWTYWIENTNEANMTPPISYKELVQKTGIDFQLSGIDDTVKPGAITPEPLKTQGQRPFIGGWYPVFFDAYSSSKLNGVIDNIKAGKVESIQVQYDRNESLAKQIVLQIESQTHLKTTLMQSSPPESATVTYERNRVTLIIHSK
;
A
#
# COMPACT_ATOMS: atom_id res chain seq x y z
N MET A 1 -50.29 29.33 30.20
CA MET A 1 -50.14 28.22 29.22
C MET A 1 -50.34 28.84 27.84
N LYS A 2 -49.46 28.82 26.83
CA LYS A 2 -48.21 28.11 26.53
C LYS A 2 -47.39 29.00 25.58
N PHE A 3 -46.07 28.84 25.67
CA PHE A 3 -45.02 29.46 24.88
C PHE A 3 -45.19 29.28 23.36
N LEU A 4 -44.93 30.34 22.59
CA LEU A 4 -44.68 30.25 21.14
C LEU A 4 -43.15 30.21 20.94
N ARG A 5 -42.62 29.06 20.51
CA ARG A 5 -41.20 28.83 20.25
C ARG A 5 -40.86 29.24 18.82
N SER A 6 -39.85 30.11 18.67
CA SER A 6 -39.14 30.35 17.41
C SER A 6 -38.53 29.05 16.88
N LEU A 7 -38.76 28.75 15.60
CA LEU A 7 -38.03 27.76 14.83
C LEU A 7 -37.19 28.51 13.78
N LEU A 8 -35.93 28.79 14.14
CA LEU A 8 -34.89 29.14 13.18
C LEU A 8 -34.38 27.83 12.58
N ALA A 9 -34.70 27.57 11.32
CA ALA A 9 -34.12 26.48 10.56
C ALA A 9 -32.68 26.85 10.19
N LEU A 10 -31.70 26.24 10.84
CA LEU A 10 -30.30 26.29 10.42
C LEU A 10 -30.14 25.36 9.20
N ALA A 11 -30.08 25.95 8.01
CA ALA A 11 -29.62 25.23 6.82
C ALA A 11 -28.11 24.99 6.95
N ALA A 12 -27.72 23.80 7.36
CA ALA A 12 -26.33 23.38 7.32
C ALA A 12 -25.93 23.19 5.85
N LEU A 13 -25.13 24.12 5.31
CA LEU A 13 -24.41 23.90 4.06
C LEU A 13 -23.45 22.73 4.29
N SER A 14 -23.81 21.56 3.79
CA SER A 14 -22.89 20.44 3.60
C SER A 14 -21.92 20.79 2.47
N ILE A 15 -20.86 21.52 2.82
CA ILE A 15 -19.69 21.63 1.95
C ILE A 15 -19.06 20.24 1.96
N SER A 16 -19.25 19.49 0.89
CA SER A 16 -18.49 18.27 0.63
C SER A 16 -17.03 18.67 0.58
N LEU A 17 -16.29 18.39 1.66
CA LEU A 17 -14.83 18.44 1.63
C LEU A 17 -14.39 17.40 0.61
N ASN A 18 -14.04 17.86 -0.60
CA ASN A 18 -13.28 17.03 -1.53
C ASN A 18 -11.93 16.80 -0.85
N THR A 19 -11.77 15.66 -0.19
CA THR A 19 -10.49 15.20 0.33
C THR A 19 -9.59 14.93 -0.86
N ILE A 20 -8.68 15.86 -1.12
CA ILE A 20 -7.57 15.69 -2.05
C ILE A 20 -6.61 14.68 -1.43
N ALA A 21 -6.09 13.72 -2.20
CA ALA A 21 -5.07 12.80 -1.74
C ALA A 21 -3.84 13.61 -1.24
N ALA A 22 -3.54 13.52 0.05
CA ALA A 22 -2.53 14.38 0.67
C ALA A 22 -1.17 13.67 0.80
N PHE A 23 -1.14 12.37 1.12
CA PHE A 23 0.09 11.58 1.30
C PHE A 23 1.11 12.26 2.23
N ASP A 24 0.65 13.05 3.21
CA ASP A 24 1.50 13.99 3.96
C ASP A 24 2.71 13.31 4.61
N ASP A 25 2.57 12.06 5.04
CA ASP A 25 3.63 11.28 5.71
C ASP A 25 4.60 10.56 4.75
N CYS A 26 4.34 10.57 3.45
CA CYS A 26 5.12 9.78 2.48
C CYS A 26 5.28 10.44 1.10
N LYS A 27 5.16 11.76 1.02
CA LYS A 27 5.40 12.53 -0.23
C LYS A 27 6.80 12.29 -0.81
N ASP A 28 7.78 11.92 0.00
CA ASP A 28 9.15 11.68 -0.44
C ASP A 28 9.32 10.41 -1.29
N LEU A 29 8.32 9.53 -1.31
CA LEU A 29 8.23 8.39 -2.24
C LEU A 29 7.84 8.81 -3.66
N PHE A 30 7.35 10.04 -3.84
CA PHE A 30 6.91 10.55 -5.14
C PHE A 30 8.03 11.33 -5.84
N PRO A 31 8.11 11.25 -7.19
CA PRO A 31 9.09 12.02 -7.95
C PRO A 31 8.88 13.51 -7.72
N ARG A 32 9.93 14.21 -7.30
CA ARG A 32 9.89 15.64 -6.93
C ARG A 32 8.83 15.97 -5.87
N GLN A 33 8.38 14.98 -5.08
CA GLN A 33 7.29 15.12 -4.11
C GLN A 33 5.96 15.58 -4.74
N GLN A 34 5.77 15.33 -6.04
CA GLN A 34 4.54 15.65 -6.77
C GLN A 34 3.62 14.43 -6.81
N ILE A 35 2.42 14.58 -6.26
CA ILE A 35 1.41 13.52 -6.20
C ILE A 35 0.65 13.46 -7.52
N PRO A 36 0.36 12.27 -8.07
CA PRO A 36 -0.46 12.12 -9.25
C PRO A 36 -1.83 12.82 -9.14
N VAL A 37 -2.26 13.45 -10.23
CA VAL A 37 -3.57 14.09 -10.35
C VAL A 37 -4.54 13.11 -11.01
N SER A 38 -5.67 12.86 -10.36
CA SER A 38 -6.71 11.94 -10.84
C SER A 38 -8.09 12.45 -10.44
N THR A 39 -9.10 12.18 -11.28
CA THR A 39 -10.50 12.41 -10.94
C THR A 39 -11.11 11.27 -10.12
N GLN A 40 -10.36 10.18 -9.92
CA GLN A 40 -10.81 9.04 -9.13
C GLN A 40 -10.77 9.38 -7.64
N VAL A 41 -11.84 9.02 -6.92
CA VAL A 41 -11.93 9.22 -5.47
C VAL A 41 -11.27 8.03 -4.76
N GLY A 42 -10.30 8.31 -3.90
CA GLY A 42 -9.54 7.28 -3.21
C GLY A 42 -9.15 7.66 -1.78
N ARG A 43 -8.42 6.74 -1.14
CA ARG A 43 -7.79 6.90 0.17
C ARG A 43 -6.29 6.82 -0.01
N ASP A 44 -5.54 7.76 0.55
CA ASP A 44 -4.09 7.69 0.64
C ASP A 44 -3.67 6.83 1.84
N LEU A 45 -2.80 5.87 1.59
CA LEU A 45 -2.21 5.01 2.61
C LEU A 45 -0.69 5.06 2.47
N CYS A 46 -0.01 5.61 3.48
CA CYS A 46 1.44 5.59 3.60
C CYS A 46 1.92 4.30 4.28
N PHE A 47 2.93 3.66 3.68
CA PHE A 47 3.73 2.59 4.25
C PHE A 47 5.22 3.00 4.18
N ASP A 48 6.12 2.23 4.80
CA ASP A 48 7.51 2.66 4.97
C ASP A 48 8.30 2.72 3.65
N SER A 49 7.96 1.86 2.69
CA SER A 49 8.72 1.73 1.43
C SER A 49 7.87 1.95 0.19
N PHE A 50 6.57 2.19 0.36
CA PHE A 50 5.62 2.42 -0.72
C PHE A 50 4.40 3.20 -0.21
N ALA A 51 3.66 3.81 -1.12
CA ALA A 51 2.37 4.42 -0.81
C ALA A 51 1.29 3.88 -1.75
N ILE A 52 0.03 3.89 -1.30
CA ILE A 52 -1.12 3.41 -2.06
C ILE A 52 -2.15 4.53 -2.18
N TYR A 53 -2.60 4.82 -3.40
CA TYR A 53 -3.89 5.46 -3.62
C TYR A 53 -4.92 4.38 -3.85
N TYR A 54 -5.77 4.15 -2.86
CA TYR A 54 -6.69 3.01 -2.79
C TYR A 54 -8.10 3.40 -3.24
N SER A 55 -8.81 2.55 -3.99
CA SER A 55 -10.23 2.75 -4.36
C SER A 55 -11.13 2.05 -3.33
N PRO A 56 -11.90 2.79 -2.50
CA PRO A 56 -12.90 2.21 -1.61
C PRO A 56 -14.01 1.45 -2.34
N GLN A 57 -14.31 1.88 -3.57
CA GLN A 57 -15.34 1.29 -4.40
C GLN A 57 -14.89 -0.09 -4.91
N ASP A 58 -13.70 -0.14 -5.52
CA ASP A 58 -13.16 -1.35 -6.15
C ASP A 58 -12.42 -2.27 -5.20
N LYS A 59 -12.09 -1.76 -4.01
CA LYS A 59 -11.38 -2.45 -2.94
C LYS A 59 -9.97 -2.94 -3.32
N LYS A 60 -9.31 -2.20 -4.20
CA LYS A 60 -7.95 -2.44 -4.70
C LYS A 60 -7.21 -1.11 -4.88
N PRO A 61 -5.88 -1.11 -5.05
CA PRO A 61 -5.16 0.07 -5.50
C PRO A 61 -5.72 0.64 -6.82
N ILE A 62 -5.82 1.97 -6.87
CA ILE A 62 -5.81 2.74 -8.11
C ILE A 62 -4.38 2.71 -8.65
N TYR A 63 -3.42 3.12 -7.79
CA TYR A 63 -2.00 2.92 -8.00
C TYR A 63 -1.27 2.79 -6.66
N THR A 64 -0.07 2.22 -6.70
CA THR A 64 0.96 2.31 -5.69
C THR A 64 2.16 3.08 -6.25
N VAL A 65 3.00 3.61 -5.37
CA VAL A 65 4.30 4.19 -5.74
C VAL A 65 5.40 3.63 -4.86
N GLU A 66 6.53 3.30 -5.47
CA GLU A 66 7.76 2.87 -4.83
C GLU A 66 8.91 3.78 -5.28
N LYS A 67 9.77 4.18 -4.34
CA LYS A 67 11.06 4.81 -4.65
C LYS A 67 12.17 3.79 -4.42
N LEU A 68 12.73 3.27 -5.50
CA LEU A 68 13.65 2.15 -5.52
C LEU A 68 15.08 2.58 -5.89
N ASN A 69 16.10 2.02 -5.26
CA ASN A 69 17.50 2.20 -5.62
C ASN A 69 18.33 0.94 -5.39
N LYS A 70 19.56 0.93 -5.91
CA LYS A 70 20.44 -0.25 -5.86
C LYS A 70 20.78 -0.65 -4.42
N GLU A 71 20.86 0.29 -3.49
CA GLU A 71 21.22 0.05 -2.10
C GLU A 71 20.17 -0.83 -1.40
N GLN A 72 18.88 -0.56 -1.63
CA GLN A 72 17.77 -1.37 -1.09
C GLN A 72 17.82 -2.84 -1.52
N PHE A 73 18.39 -3.14 -2.69
CA PHE A 73 18.55 -4.50 -3.20
C PHE A 73 19.90 -5.15 -2.88
N SER A 74 20.80 -4.43 -2.21
CA SER A 74 22.13 -4.91 -1.80
C SER A 74 22.15 -5.44 -0.37
N ALA A 75 21.18 -5.06 0.46
CA ALA A 75 21.02 -5.58 1.81
C ALA A 75 20.51 -7.04 1.80
N PRO A 76 20.75 -7.83 2.87
CA PRO A 76 20.15 -9.14 3.00
C PRO A 76 18.63 -9.07 2.88
N HIS A 77 18.07 -9.78 1.90
CA HIS A 77 16.62 -9.78 1.68
C HIS A 77 15.89 -10.39 2.89
N PRO A 78 14.89 -9.70 3.46
CA PRO A 78 14.10 -10.25 4.55
C PRO A 78 13.34 -11.50 4.10
N ARG A 79 13.12 -12.43 5.03
CA ARG A 79 12.32 -13.63 4.75
C ARG A 79 10.89 -13.21 4.45
N ARG A 80 10.32 -13.72 3.35
CA ARG A 80 8.89 -13.52 3.03
C ARG A 80 8.02 -14.05 4.16
N SER A 81 7.14 -13.20 4.69
CA SER A 81 6.21 -13.60 5.76
C SER A 81 5.07 -14.48 5.21
N ASN A 82 4.57 -14.17 4.00
CA ASN A 82 3.35 -14.75 3.42
C ASN A 82 2.11 -14.59 4.32
N GLN A 83 2.14 -13.62 5.24
CA GLN A 83 1.06 -13.33 6.19
C GLN A 83 0.21 -12.17 5.69
N PHE A 84 -0.75 -12.50 4.82
CA PHE A 84 -1.74 -11.53 4.33
C PHE A 84 -2.68 -11.09 5.46
N TYR A 85 -3.04 -9.81 5.47
CA TYR A 85 -3.94 -9.24 6.45
C TYR A 85 -4.86 -8.17 5.84
N GLU A 86 -6.02 -7.99 6.45
CA GLU A 86 -7.02 -7.01 6.06
C GLU A 86 -6.59 -5.63 6.58
N GLU A 87 -6.62 -4.61 5.72
CA GLU A 87 -6.14 -3.27 6.08
C GLU A 87 -7.13 -2.59 7.03
N ALA A 88 -6.82 -2.61 8.32
CA ALA A 88 -7.74 -2.18 9.34
C ALA A 88 -7.88 -0.65 9.45
N ARG A 89 -6.99 0.13 8.84
CA ARG A 89 -7.12 1.58 8.70
C ARG A 89 -8.27 1.97 7.77
N LEU A 90 -8.70 1.08 6.89
CA LEU A 90 -9.86 1.29 6.02
C LEU A 90 -11.17 0.88 6.72
N PRO A 91 -12.27 1.61 6.55
CA PRO A 91 -13.59 1.17 6.99
C PRO A 91 -13.90 -0.24 6.48
N PHE A 92 -14.62 -1.04 7.28
CA PHE A 92 -14.95 -2.43 6.90
C PHE A 92 -15.68 -2.51 5.54
N SER A 93 -16.58 -1.57 5.26
CA SER A 93 -17.30 -1.48 3.98
C SER A 93 -16.42 -1.13 2.77
N GLU A 94 -15.23 -0.58 3.01
CA GLU A 94 -14.31 -0.08 1.98
C GLU A 94 -13.13 -1.04 1.73
N ARG A 95 -12.90 -2.05 2.60
CA ARG A 95 -11.69 -2.90 2.52
C ARG A 95 -11.95 -4.26 1.87
N ALA A 96 -10.93 -4.83 1.23
CA ALA A 96 -10.94 -6.23 0.82
C ALA A 96 -10.68 -7.16 2.03
N LEU A 97 -11.29 -8.35 2.01
CA LEU A 97 -11.17 -9.35 3.06
C LEU A 97 -10.45 -10.60 2.56
N LEU A 98 -9.86 -11.36 3.47
CA LEU A 98 -9.23 -12.65 3.13
C LEU A 98 -10.27 -13.64 2.56
N SER A 99 -11.52 -13.49 3.01
CA SER A 99 -12.68 -14.20 2.50
C SER A 99 -12.92 -14.02 1.02
N ASP A 100 -12.68 -12.83 0.50
CA ASP A 100 -13.05 -12.49 -0.87
C ASP A 100 -12.17 -13.22 -1.90
N TYR A 101 -10.91 -13.47 -1.55
CA TYR A 101 -9.95 -14.17 -2.40
C TYR A 101 -10.06 -15.69 -2.30
N ARG A 102 -10.53 -16.22 -1.17
CA ARG A 102 -10.58 -17.67 -0.95
C ARG A 102 -11.58 -18.33 -1.90
N GLY A 103 -11.10 -19.29 -2.69
CA GLY A 103 -11.93 -20.03 -3.64
C GLY A 103 -12.34 -19.22 -4.88
N SER A 104 -11.86 -17.98 -5.03
CA SER A 104 -12.21 -17.10 -6.14
C SER A 104 -11.60 -17.50 -7.49
N GLY A 105 -10.55 -18.32 -7.47
CA GLY A 105 -9.71 -18.61 -8.63
C GLY A 105 -8.60 -17.60 -8.88
N TYR A 106 -8.63 -16.42 -8.25
CA TYR A 106 -7.62 -15.38 -8.39
C TYR A 106 -6.57 -15.41 -7.27
N ASP A 107 -5.36 -14.99 -7.59
CA ASP A 107 -4.30 -14.73 -6.63
C ASP A 107 -4.48 -13.35 -5.98
N ARG A 108 -3.87 -13.19 -4.80
CA ARG A 108 -3.63 -11.89 -4.15
C ARG A 108 -2.39 -11.26 -4.78
N GLY A 109 -2.57 -10.64 -5.94
CA GLY A 109 -1.50 -10.02 -6.72
C GLY A 109 -1.01 -8.74 -6.07
N HIS A 110 0.30 -8.67 -5.78
CA HIS A 110 0.91 -7.49 -5.16
C HIS A 110 1.01 -6.35 -6.18
N ASN A 111 0.77 -5.10 -5.76
CA ASN A 111 1.10 -3.92 -6.55
C ASN A 111 2.52 -3.43 -6.22
N ALA A 112 2.81 -3.21 -4.93
CA ALA A 112 4.16 -3.08 -4.39
C ALA A 112 4.69 -4.48 -4.00
N PRO A 113 5.63 -5.08 -4.75
CA PRO A 113 6.00 -6.48 -4.57
C PRO A 113 6.77 -6.71 -3.27
N ALA A 114 6.47 -7.81 -2.56
CA ALA A 114 7.26 -8.23 -1.41
C ALA A 114 8.77 -8.38 -1.72
N GLY A 115 9.13 -8.69 -2.98
CA GLY A 115 10.52 -8.79 -3.42
C GLY A 115 11.28 -7.45 -3.47
N ASP A 116 10.57 -6.33 -3.36
CA ASP A 116 11.13 -4.98 -3.43
C ASP A 116 11.36 -4.41 -2.01
N MET A 117 10.93 -5.13 -0.97
CA MET A 117 11.03 -4.72 0.43
C MET A 117 12.39 -5.08 1.04
N SER A 118 13.05 -4.09 1.65
CA SER A 118 14.44 -4.20 2.16
C SER A 118 14.56 -4.57 3.64
N ASN A 119 13.46 -4.60 4.40
CA ASN A 119 13.46 -4.96 5.81
C ASN A 119 12.19 -5.73 6.21
N GLU A 120 12.19 -6.36 7.39
CA GLU A 120 11.08 -7.20 7.86
C GLU A 120 9.76 -6.44 8.01
N ARG A 121 9.83 -5.16 8.35
CA ARG A 121 8.66 -4.31 8.56
C ARG A 121 7.99 -3.96 7.23
N SER A 122 8.75 -3.46 6.25
CA SER A 122 8.22 -3.20 4.91
C SER A 122 7.79 -4.49 4.20
N MET A 123 8.50 -5.60 4.45
CA MET A 123 8.10 -6.93 4.01
C MET A 123 6.72 -7.30 4.56
N ALA A 124 6.48 -7.16 5.87
CA ALA A 124 5.16 -7.42 6.45
C ALA A 124 4.09 -6.49 5.88
N GLN A 125 4.38 -5.19 5.76
CA GLN A 125 3.46 -4.19 5.19
C GLN A 125 2.99 -4.54 3.78
N SER A 126 3.88 -5.06 2.93
CA SER A 126 3.56 -5.44 1.54
C SER A 126 2.45 -6.49 1.42
N PHE A 127 2.16 -7.25 2.47
CA PHE A 127 1.08 -8.26 2.51
C PHE A 127 -0.29 -7.70 2.90
N SER A 128 -0.44 -6.38 3.08
CA SER A 128 -1.75 -5.73 3.28
C SER A 128 -2.67 -6.02 2.09
N LEU A 129 -3.93 -6.40 2.32
CA LEU A 129 -4.90 -6.55 1.22
C LEU A 129 -5.20 -5.21 0.52
N ALA A 130 -4.88 -4.06 1.14
CA ALA A 130 -4.93 -2.78 0.44
C ALA A 130 -3.90 -2.68 -0.69
N ASN A 131 -2.83 -3.49 -0.67
CA ASN A 131 -1.82 -3.61 -1.74
C ASN A 131 -2.17 -4.70 -2.77
N MET A 132 -3.30 -5.37 -2.63
CA MET A 132 -3.66 -6.51 -3.46
C MET A 132 -4.68 -6.14 -4.54
N MET A 133 -4.61 -6.87 -5.64
CA MET A 133 -5.66 -6.93 -6.66
C MET A 133 -5.94 -8.39 -7.04
N PRO A 134 -7.18 -8.76 -7.42
CA PRO A 134 -7.45 -10.07 -8.01
C PRO A 134 -6.66 -10.24 -9.30
N GLN A 135 -5.63 -11.09 -9.25
CA GLN A 135 -4.73 -11.30 -10.40
C GLN A 135 -4.85 -12.74 -10.89
N ALA A 136 -4.97 -12.91 -12.21
CA ALA A 136 -5.01 -14.23 -12.83
C ALA A 136 -3.73 -15.00 -12.46
N ARG A 137 -3.84 -16.29 -12.11
CA ARG A 137 -2.74 -17.04 -11.46
C ARG A 137 -1.51 -17.14 -12.35
N GLN A 138 -1.70 -17.50 -13.62
CA GLN A 138 -0.63 -17.61 -14.60
C GLN A 138 -0.04 -16.23 -14.91
N ASN A 139 -0.84 -15.16 -14.79
CA ASN A 139 -0.34 -13.79 -14.90
C ASN A 139 0.60 -13.45 -13.74
N ASN A 140 0.12 -13.57 -12.50
CA ASN A 140 0.85 -13.25 -11.27
C ASN A 140 2.15 -14.03 -11.13
N GLN A 141 2.08 -15.35 -11.26
CA GLN A 141 3.22 -16.25 -11.02
C GLN A 141 4.16 -16.35 -12.22
N GLY A 142 3.64 -16.06 -13.42
CA GLY A 142 4.36 -16.10 -14.68
C GLY A 142 4.75 -14.72 -15.16
N ILE A 143 4.06 -14.23 -16.19
CA ILE A 143 4.47 -13.06 -16.98
C ILE A 143 4.71 -11.80 -16.13
N TRP A 144 3.89 -11.55 -15.11
CA TRP A 144 4.06 -10.38 -14.26
C TRP A 144 5.33 -10.49 -13.41
N ALA A 145 5.50 -11.59 -12.67
CA ALA A 145 6.70 -11.80 -11.86
C ALA A 145 7.98 -11.85 -12.72
N LYS A 146 7.96 -12.60 -13.83
CA LYS A 146 9.14 -12.95 -14.63
C LYS A 146 9.52 -11.91 -15.68
N ASN A 147 8.54 -11.21 -16.26
CA ASN A 147 8.77 -10.32 -17.39
C ASN A 147 8.50 -8.84 -17.07
N VAL A 148 7.89 -8.54 -15.90
CA VAL A 148 7.65 -7.17 -15.45
C VAL A 148 8.45 -6.86 -14.18
N GLU A 149 8.23 -7.60 -13.09
CA GLU A 149 8.87 -7.30 -11.80
C GLU A 149 10.37 -7.61 -11.78
N GLU A 150 10.78 -8.81 -12.22
CA GLU A 150 12.20 -9.20 -12.27
C GLU A 150 13.04 -8.25 -13.15
N PRO A 151 12.62 -7.89 -14.38
CA PRO A 151 13.33 -6.91 -15.20
C PRO A 151 13.35 -5.50 -14.60
N THR A 152 12.26 -5.07 -13.93
CA THR A 152 12.23 -3.79 -13.21
C THR A 152 13.30 -3.76 -12.11
N ARG A 153 13.35 -4.78 -11.25
CA ARG A 153 14.41 -4.91 -10.23
C ARG A 153 15.80 -4.96 -10.84
N ALA A 154 15.97 -5.68 -11.93
CA ALA A 154 17.26 -5.76 -12.62
C ALA A 154 17.70 -4.39 -13.17
N TYR A 155 16.76 -3.58 -13.67
CA TYR A 155 17.02 -2.21 -14.07
C TYR A 155 17.47 -1.35 -12.87
N VAL A 156 16.72 -1.37 -11.77
CA VAL A 156 17.04 -0.58 -10.56
C VAL A 156 18.43 -0.90 -10.03
N LYS A 157 18.82 -2.18 -9.99
CA LYS A 157 20.16 -2.61 -9.55
C LYS A 157 21.31 -2.00 -10.36
N ARG A 158 21.05 -1.56 -11.60
CA ARG A 158 22.04 -0.91 -12.49
C ARG A 158 21.87 0.61 -12.58
N ALA A 159 20.80 1.17 -12.01
CA ALA A 159 20.57 2.60 -12.01
C ALA A 159 21.57 3.32 -11.10
N THR A 160 21.87 4.57 -11.43
CA THR A 160 22.81 5.40 -10.67
C THR A 160 22.14 6.17 -9.53
N GLY A 161 20.81 6.31 -9.56
CA GLY A 161 20.02 7.00 -8.55
C GLY A 161 18.67 6.31 -8.30
N ASP A 162 17.76 7.05 -7.67
CA ASP A 162 16.40 6.58 -7.40
C ASP A 162 15.62 6.36 -8.71
N VAL A 163 14.88 5.26 -8.77
CA VAL A 163 13.91 4.91 -9.81
C VAL A 163 12.54 4.88 -9.15
N TYR A 164 11.57 5.58 -9.74
CA TYR A 164 10.21 5.64 -9.24
C TYR A 164 9.36 4.64 -10.02
N VAL A 165 8.66 3.77 -9.31
CA VAL A 165 7.80 2.75 -9.90
C VAL A 165 6.37 2.97 -9.45
N PHE A 166 5.47 3.19 -10.39
CA PHE A 166 4.03 3.20 -10.13
C PHE A 166 3.43 1.91 -10.65
N THR A 167 2.70 1.18 -9.80
CA THR A 167 1.99 -0.04 -10.19
C THR A 167 0.50 0.14 -9.95
N GLY A 168 -0.35 -0.27 -10.88
CA GLY A 168 -1.79 -0.18 -10.68
C GLY A 168 -2.55 -1.04 -11.66
N SER A 169 -3.87 -0.87 -11.66
CA SER A 169 -4.75 -1.65 -12.52
C SER A 169 -6.02 -0.90 -12.89
N THR A 170 -6.57 -1.19 -14.07
CA THR A 170 -7.77 -0.54 -14.61
C THR A 170 -8.73 -1.55 -15.23
N GLY A 171 -9.91 -1.05 -15.60
CA GLY A 171 -11.01 -1.82 -16.16
C GLY A 171 -11.70 -2.69 -15.11
N ASN A 172 -12.74 -3.39 -15.56
CA ASN A 172 -13.60 -4.22 -14.73
C ASN A 172 -13.98 -5.48 -15.50
N SER A 173 -13.64 -6.63 -14.95
CA SER A 173 -13.96 -7.97 -15.46
C SER A 173 -14.83 -8.75 -14.46
N GLY A 174 -15.66 -8.04 -13.70
CA GLY A 174 -16.46 -8.58 -12.61
C GLY A 174 -15.81 -8.34 -11.24
N SER A 175 -16.21 -9.14 -10.25
CA SER A 175 -15.74 -9.00 -8.88
C SER A 175 -15.66 -10.34 -8.16
N ILE A 176 -14.78 -10.44 -7.17
CA ILE A 176 -14.68 -11.59 -6.27
C ILE A 176 -15.27 -11.28 -4.88
N GLY A 177 -15.70 -12.34 -4.20
CA GLY A 177 -16.10 -12.27 -2.80
C GLY A 177 -17.41 -11.52 -2.52
N ARG A 178 -17.80 -11.50 -1.23
CA ARG A 178 -19.02 -10.80 -0.79
C ARG A 178 -18.82 -9.30 -0.77
N SER A 179 -17.59 -8.85 -0.53
CA SER A 179 -17.24 -7.43 -0.54
C SER A 179 -17.22 -6.85 -1.96
N ARG A 180 -17.30 -7.70 -2.99
CA ARG A 180 -17.22 -7.31 -4.42
C ARG A 180 -15.91 -6.57 -4.72
N VAL A 181 -14.78 -7.23 -4.47
CA VAL A 181 -13.46 -6.71 -4.88
C VAL A 181 -13.37 -6.79 -6.39
N THR A 182 -13.18 -5.66 -7.07
CA THR A 182 -13.18 -5.59 -8.54
C THR A 182 -12.01 -6.38 -9.11
N ILE A 183 -12.28 -7.21 -10.12
CA ILE A 183 -11.26 -7.86 -10.94
C ILE A 183 -10.87 -6.86 -12.04
N PRO A 184 -9.64 -6.33 -12.06
CA PRO A 184 -9.21 -5.45 -13.14
C PRO A 184 -9.05 -6.25 -14.44
N SER A 185 -9.28 -5.60 -15.59
CA SER A 185 -9.02 -6.23 -16.89
C SER A 185 -7.56 -6.05 -17.32
N HIS A 186 -6.88 -5.02 -16.83
CA HIS A 186 -5.49 -4.70 -17.17
C HIS A 186 -4.68 -4.25 -15.97
N LEU A 187 -3.39 -4.56 -16.01
CA LEU A 187 -2.38 -4.19 -15.03
C LEU A 187 -1.36 -3.27 -15.72
N PHE A 188 -0.85 -2.28 -14.99
CA PHE A 188 0.21 -1.42 -15.48
C PHE A 188 1.35 -1.28 -14.47
N LYS A 189 2.58 -1.14 -14.98
CA LYS A 189 3.75 -0.76 -14.19
C LYS A 189 4.54 0.30 -14.95
N LEU A 190 4.45 1.54 -14.49
CA LEU A 190 5.21 2.70 -14.97
C LEU A 190 6.55 2.74 -14.22
N VAL A 191 7.65 2.74 -14.95
CA VAL A 191 8.99 2.90 -14.41
C VAL A 191 9.55 4.23 -14.89
N TYR A 192 9.99 5.08 -13.97
CA TYR A 192 10.59 6.38 -14.24
C TYR A 192 11.99 6.48 -13.63
N ASP A 193 12.98 6.76 -14.47
CA ASP A 193 14.36 7.04 -14.08
C ASP A 193 14.66 8.52 -14.32
N PRO A 194 14.65 9.37 -13.27
CA PRO A 194 14.96 10.79 -13.39
C PRO A 194 16.39 11.06 -13.85
N SER A 195 17.35 10.16 -13.56
CA SER A 195 18.75 10.36 -13.94
C SER A 195 18.96 10.33 -15.46
N LYS A 196 18.04 9.68 -16.17
CA LYS A 196 18.00 9.62 -17.64
C LYS A 196 16.82 10.39 -18.22
N ASN A 197 15.94 10.92 -17.37
CA ASN A 197 14.68 11.52 -17.76
C ASN A 197 13.84 10.61 -18.69
N THR A 198 13.81 9.31 -18.40
CA THR A 198 13.10 8.30 -19.20
C THR A 198 12.01 7.63 -18.39
N ALA A 199 10.85 7.41 -19.01
CA ALA A 199 9.82 6.51 -18.48
C ALA A 199 9.28 5.56 -19.54
N TRP A 200 8.84 4.38 -19.08
CA TRP A 200 8.13 3.41 -19.89
C TRP A 200 7.12 2.67 -19.03
N THR A 201 6.08 2.13 -19.67
CA THR A 201 4.99 1.47 -18.96
C THR A 201 4.74 0.07 -19.51
N TYR A 202 4.85 -0.93 -18.65
CA TYR A 202 4.30 -2.26 -18.95
C TYR A 202 2.78 -2.20 -18.89
N TRP A 203 2.09 -2.74 -19.89
CA TRP A 203 0.62 -2.79 -19.96
C TRP A 203 0.17 -4.20 -20.33
N ILE A 204 -0.38 -4.93 -19.36
CA ILE A 204 -0.61 -6.38 -19.47
C ILE A 204 -2.06 -6.70 -19.14
N GLU A 205 -2.71 -7.53 -19.96
CA GLU A 205 -4.05 -8.06 -19.67
C GLU A 205 -4.04 -8.95 -18.42
N ASN A 206 -5.09 -8.88 -17.61
CA ASN A 206 -5.23 -9.71 -16.41
C ASN A 206 -5.91 -11.07 -16.72
N THR A 207 -5.28 -11.85 -17.60
CA THR A 207 -5.75 -13.17 -18.04
C THR A 207 -4.64 -14.21 -17.86
N ASN A 208 -4.99 -15.49 -17.87
CA ASN A 208 -3.99 -16.56 -17.78
C ASN A 208 -3.23 -16.74 -19.10
N GLU A 209 -3.80 -16.23 -20.20
CA GLU A 209 -3.31 -16.27 -21.57
C GLU A 209 -2.52 -15.00 -21.94
N ALA A 210 -2.33 -14.08 -20.99
CA ALA A 210 -1.68 -12.80 -21.23
C ALA A 210 -0.27 -12.97 -21.81
N ASN A 211 0.05 -12.14 -22.80
CA ASN A 211 1.35 -12.11 -23.47
C ASN A 211 2.03 -10.74 -23.28
N MET A 212 3.35 -10.73 -23.40
CA MET A 212 4.11 -9.48 -23.33
C MET A 212 3.85 -8.66 -24.57
N THR A 213 3.60 -7.37 -24.37
CA THR A 213 3.56 -6.35 -25.41
C THR A 213 4.73 -5.39 -25.23
N PRO A 214 5.14 -4.65 -26.28
CA PRO A 214 6.05 -3.54 -26.12
C PRO A 214 5.52 -2.53 -25.08
N PRO A 215 6.37 -1.95 -24.23
CA PRO A 215 5.94 -0.92 -23.29
C PRO A 215 5.28 0.27 -23.99
N ILE A 216 4.21 0.80 -23.38
CA ILE A 216 3.52 2.00 -23.87
C ILE A 216 4.19 3.27 -23.32
N SER A 217 3.94 4.40 -24.00
CA SER A 217 4.46 5.70 -23.57
C SER A 217 3.74 6.22 -22.32
N TYR A 218 4.36 7.20 -21.67
CA TYR A 218 3.74 7.91 -20.54
C TYR A 218 2.41 8.57 -20.94
N LYS A 219 2.39 9.26 -22.09
CA LYS A 219 1.18 9.89 -22.62
C LYS A 219 0.05 8.89 -22.86
N GLU A 220 0.36 7.72 -23.42
CA GLU A 220 -0.63 6.67 -23.63
C GLU A 220 -1.15 6.12 -22.30
N LEU A 221 -0.30 5.93 -21.28
CA LEU A 221 -0.73 5.55 -19.94
C LEU A 221 -1.69 6.58 -19.34
N VAL A 222 -1.38 7.88 -19.42
CA VAL A 222 -2.24 8.96 -18.91
C VAL A 222 -3.61 8.92 -19.61
N GLN A 223 -3.64 8.72 -20.94
CA GLN A 223 -4.88 8.58 -21.70
C GLN A 223 -5.70 7.36 -21.28
N LYS A 224 -5.08 6.20 -21.06
CA LYS A 224 -5.78 4.96 -20.68
C LYS A 224 -6.29 4.97 -19.24
N THR A 225 -5.62 5.68 -18.33
CA THR A 225 -5.93 5.66 -16.89
C THR A 225 -6.66 6.91 -16.40
N GLY A 226 -6.54 8.02 -17.12
CA GLY A 226 -6.98 9.34 -16.65
C GLY A 226 -6.15 9.86 -15.46
N ILE A 227 -4.97 9.31 -15.22
CA ILE A 227 -4.08 9.69 -14.11
C ILE A 227 -2.85 10.37 -14.67
N ASP A 228 -2.64 11.63 -14.29
CA ASP A 228 -1.41 12.35 -14.55
C ASP A 228 -0.43 12.10 -13.40
N PHE A 229 0.57 11.25 -13.60
CA PHE A 229 1.60 10.94 -12.60
C PHE A 229 2.62 12.06 -12.33
N GLN A 230 2.36 13.27 -12.86
CA GLN A 230 3.18 14.46 -12.66
C GLN A 230 4.63 14.24 -13.09
N LEU A 231 4.84 13.61 -14.25
CA LEU A 231 6.18 13.44 -14.82
C LEU A 231 6.42 14.52 -15.90
N SER A 232 7.06 15.62 -15.50
CA SER A 232 7.39 16.72 -16.42
C SER A 232 8.60 16.40 -17.29
N GLY A 233 8.55 16.77 -18.57
CA GLY A 233 9.71 16.77 -19.46
C GLY A 233 10.12 15.40 -19.99
N ILE A 234 9.27 14.37 -19.84
CA ILE A 234 9.53 13.06 -20.45
C ILE A 234 9.30 13.16 -21.95
N ASP A 235 10.37 12.94 -22.71
CA ASP A 235 10.32 12.88 -24.16
C ASP A 235 9.51 11.62 -24.57
N ASP A 236 8.45 11.81 -25.36
CA ASP A 236 7.52 10.76 -25.81
C ASP A 236 8.20 9.74 -26.77
N THR A 237 9.51 9.83 -26.96
CA THR A 237 10.29 9.05 -27.92
C THR A 237 11.25 8.09 -27.22
N VAL A 238 11.03 6.78 -27.39
CA VAL A 238 12.00 5.76 -26.97
C VAL A 238 13.19 5.75 -27.93
N LYS A 239 14.34 6.35 -27.57
CA LYS A 239 15.72 5.80 -27.72
C LYS A 239 16.85 6.76 -27.23
N PRO A 240 18.05 6.22 -26.92
CA PRO A 240 18.99 6.78 -25.93
C PRO A 240 20.02 7.77 -26.50
N GLY A 241 20.39 8.79 -25.72
CA GLY A 241 21.54 9.66 -26.02
C GLY A 241 21.78 10.70 -24.93
N ALA A 242 23.06 10.85 -24.55
CA ALA A 242 23.59 11.63 -23.43
C ALA A 242 23.22 13.13 -23.40
N ILE A 243 23.28 13.77 -22.21
CA ILE A 243 24.21 14.87 -21.87
C ILE A 243 23.99 15.33 -20.40
N THR A 244 25.03 15.99 -19.89
CA THR A 244 25.57 16.21 -18.54
C THR A 244 24.78 17.09 -17.54
N PRO A 245 25.03 16.94 -16.22
CA PRO A 245 24.32 17.65 -15.15
C PRO A 245 25.06 18.91 -14.64
N GLU A 246 24.29 19.92 -14.20
CA GLU A 246 24.75 20.96 -13.27
C GLU A 246 24.22 20.70 -11.84
N PRO A 247 24.94 21.16 -10.80
CA PRO A 247 24.89 20.53 -9.48
C PRO A 247 23.89 21.19 -8.54
N LEU A 248 23.17 20.37 -7.77
CA LEU A 248 22.55 20.81 -6.52
C LEU A 248 23.28 20.19 -5.33
N LYS A 249 23.70 21.08 -4.44
CA LYS A 249 24.53 20.83 -3.26
C LYS A 249 23.76 20.13 -2.13
N THR A 250 24.43 19.13 -1.58
CA THR A 250 24.46 18.59 -0.19
C THR A 250 23.25 18.71 0.74
N GLN A 251 22.64 17.54 0.95
CA GLN A 251 22.35 16.86 2.22
C GLN A 251 22.11 17.70 3.50
N GLY A 252 20.91 17.52 4.06
CA GLY A 252 20.69 17.38 5.49
C GLY A 252 20.21 15.96 5.80
N GLN A 253 20.72 15.34 6.87
CA GLN A 253 20.19 14.07 7.40
C GLN A 253 18.69 14.22 7.65
N ARG A 254 17.88 13.37 7.00
CA ARG A 254 16.43 13.35 7.26
C ARG A 254 16.16 12.50 8.51
N PRO A 255 15.36 12.99 9.48
CA PRO A 255 14.81 12.11 10.50
C PRO A 255 13.90 11.06 9.85
N PHE A 256 13.87 9.85 10.40
CA PHE A 256 12.88 8.84 10.04
C PHE A 256 11.49 9.44 10.27
N ILE A 257 10.62 9.32 9.26
CA ILE A 257 9.20 9.71 9.34
C ILE A 257 8.43 8.45 9.69
N GLY A 258 7.70 8.48 10.80
CA GLY A 258 7.04 7.31 11.35
C GLY A 258 5.92 6.75 10.47
N GLY A 259 6.19 5.65 9.78
CA GLY A 259 5.14 4.84 9.15
C GLY A 259 4.36 3.98 10.17
N TRP A 260 3.40 3.20 9.69
CA TRP A 260 2.64 2.25 10.52
C TRP A 260 2.94 0.79 10.16
N TYR A 261 3.00 -0.14 11.13
CA TYR A 261 3.17 -1.58 10.86
C TYR A 261 2.36 -2.51 11.77
N PRO A 262 1.93 -3.69 11.26
CA PRO A 262 1.27 -4.69 12.08
C PRO A 262 2.28 -5.62 12.77
N VAL A 263 1.98 -6.01 14.00
CA VAL A 263 2.63 -7.14 14.69
C VAL A 263 1.57 -8.16 15.10
N PHE A 264 1.72 -9.39 14.66
CA PHE A 264 0.73 -10.45 14.87
C PHE A 264 1.07 -11.36 16.06
N PHE A 265 0.07 -11.66 16.88
CA PHE A 265 0.14 -12.59 18.00
C PHE A 265 -0.94 -13.66 17.86
N ASP A 266 -0.54 -14.87 17.43
CA ASP A 266 -1.39 -16.07 17.47
C ASP A 266 -1.40 -16.71 18.88
N ALA A 267 -0.37 -16.42 19.68
CA ALA A 267 -0.23 -16.76 21.08
C ALA A 267 0.65 -15.69 21.76
N TYR A 268 0.68 -15.67 23.10
CA TYR A 268 1.57 -14.78 23.84
C TYR A 268 3.04 -15.07 23.51
N SER A 269 3.81 -14.01 23.27
CA SER A 269 5.24 -14.10 22.96
C SER A 269 5.96 -12.92 23.59
N SER A 270 6.69 -13.20 24.67
CA SER A 270 7.49 -12.18 25.36
C SER A 270 8.56 -11.58 24.46
N SER A 271 9.21 -12.36 23.61
CA SER A 271 10.23 -11.86 22.68
C SER A 271 9.67 -10.85 21.68
N LYS A 272 8.55 -11.16 21.01
CA LYS A 272 7.88 -10.23 20.09
C LYS A 272 7.42 -8.98 20.81
N LEU A 273 6.86 -9.13 22.01
CA LEU A 273 6.36 -8.01 22.79
C LEU A 273 7.47 -7.11 23.31
N ASN A 274 8.59 -7.68 23.74
CA ASN A 274 9.78 -6.94 24.16
C ASN A 274 10.33 -6.11 23.00
N GLY A 275 10.36 -6.64 21.78
CA GLY A 275 10.75 -5.86 20.60
C GLY A 275 9.86 -4.63 20.36
N VAL A 276 8.54 -4.74 20.64
CA VAL A 276 7.63 -3.59 20.59
C VAL A 276 7.94 -2.60 21.72
N ILE A 277 8.08 -3.10 22.95
CA ILE A 277 8.38 -2.29 24.15
C ILE A 277 9.70 -1.53 24.00
N ASP A 278 10.73 -2.17 23.46
CA ASP A 278 12.05 -1.55 23.23
C ASP A 278 11.95 -0.41 22.22
N ASN A 279 11.14 -0.57 21.17
CA ASN A 279 10.87 0.52 20.22
C ASN A 279 10.09 1.68 20.86
N ILE A 280 9.14 1.41 21.77
CA ILE A 280 8.45 2.47 22.53
C ILE A 280 9.45 3.21 23.44
N LYS A 281 10.28 2.47 24.17
CA LYS A 281 11.31 3.05 25.06
C LYS A 281 12.36 3.86 24.30
N ALA A 282 12.68 3.43 23.07
CA ALA A 282 13.56 4.18 22.16
C ALA A 282 12.88 5.41 21.52
N GLY A 283 11.62 5.71 21.87
CA GLY A 283 10.88 6.86 21.34
C GLY A 283 10.44 6.71 19.89
N LYS A 284 10.44 5.50 19.33
CA LYS A 284 10.14 5.24 17.90
C LYS A 284 8.66 4.96 17.63
N VAL A 285 7.82 4.94 18.66
CA VAL A 285 6.40 4.61 18.57
C VAL A 285 5.57 5.79 19.06
N GLU A 286 4.63 6.23 18.24
CA GLU A 286 3.69 7.31 18.53
C GLU A 286 2.43 6.78 19.21
N SER A 287 1.82 5.73 18.65
CA SER A 287 0.59 5.13 19.19
C SER A 287 0.49 3.65 18.83
N ILE A 288 -0.30 2.91 19.62
CA ILE A 288 -0.61 1.51 19.36
C ILE A 288 -2.11 1.26 19.50
N GLN A 289 -2.70 0.67 18.46
CA GLN A 289 -4.03 0.08 18.52
C GLN A 289 -3.92 -1.45 18.55
N VAL A 290 -4.52 -2.09 19.55
CA VAL A 290 -4.60 -3.55 19.69
C VAL A 290 -5.96 -4.00 19.16
N GLN A 291 -5.96 -4.77 18.08
CA GLN A 291 -7.18 -5.34 17.50
C GLN A 291 -7.27 -6.85 17.78
N TYR A 292 -8.46 -7.34 18.10
CA TYR A 292 -8.73 -8.77 18.30
C TYR A 292 -10.14 -9.14 17.84
N ASP A 293 -10.39 -10.41 17.53
CA ASP A 293 -11.74 -10.91 17.29
C ASP A 293 -12.27 -11.69 18.51
N ARG A 294 -11.79 -12.94 18.70
CA ARG A 294 -12.24 -13.83 19.79
C ARG A 294 -11.26 -13.92 20.96
N ASN A 295 -9.99 -13.57 20.76
CA ASN A 295 -8.94 -13.73 21.79
C ASN A 295 -8.75 -12.47 22.65
N GLU A 296 -9.81 -12.08 23.35
CA GLU A 296 -9.81 -10.91 24.23
C GLU A 296 -8.77 -11.04 25.36
N SER A 297 -8.62 -12.22 25.92
CA SER A 297 -7.67 -12.48 27.02
C SER A 297 -6.23 -12.20 26.60
N LEU A 298 -5.80 -12.65 25.42
CA LEU A 298 -4.47 -12.35 24.89
C LEU A 298 -4.31 -10.85 24.61
N ALA A 299 -5.34 -10.21 24.05
CA ALA A 299 -5.30 -8.78 23.74
C ALA A 299 -5.13 -7.94 25.02
N LYS A 300 -5.93 -8.23 26.06
CA LYS A 300 -5.79 -7.60 27.38
C LYS A 300 -4.44 -7.88 28.02
N GLN A 301 -3.93 -9.10 27.92
CA GLN A 301 -2.60 -9.44 28.43
C GLN A 301 -1.50 -8.61 27.75
N ILE A 302 -1.55 -8.45 26.42
CA ILE A 302 -0.59 -7.63 25.68
C ILE A 302 -0.69 -6.15 26.07
N VAL A 303 -1.91 -5.60 26.14
CA VAL A 303 -2.17 -4.22 26.59
C VAL A 303 -1.57 -3.98 27.98
N LEU A 304 -1.86 -4.85 28.96
CA LEU A 304 -1.35 -4.72 30.32
C LEU A 304 0.19 -4.73 30.37
N GLN A 305 0.83 -5.54 29.54
CA GLN A 305 2.29 -5.63 29.50
C GLN A 305 2.93 -4.39 28.86
N ILE A 306 2.34 -3.83 27.80
CA ILE A 306 2.81 -2.58 27.20
C ILE A 306 2.66 -1.41 28.17
N GLU A 307 1.48 -1.26 28.77
CA GLU A 307 1.17 -0.11 29.62
C GLU A 307 1.85 -0.17 31.00
N SER A 308 2.23 -1.36 31.48
CA SER A 308 3.00 -1.49 32.74
C SER A 308 4.50 -1.22 32.56
N GLN A 309 5.03 -1.35 31.34
CA GLN A 309 6.46 -1.21 31.06
C GLN A 309 6.81 0.05 30.27
N THR A 310 5.82 0.83 29.83
CA THR A 310 5.99 2.02 29.02
C THR A 310 5.02 3.13 29.45
N HIS A 311 5.28 4.35 28.99
CA HIS A 311 4.38 5.49 29.20
C HIS A 311 3.26 5.56 28.16
N LEU A 312 3.25 4.66 27.16
CA LEU A 312 2.34 4.72 26.03
C LEU A 312 1.01 4.04 26.38
N LYS A 313 -0.10 4.76 26.23
CA LYS A 313 -1.45 4.20 26.31
C LYS A 313 -1.83 3.54 24.99
N THR A 314 -2.51 2.40 25.08
CA THR A 314 -2.95 1.62 23.92
C THR A 314 -4.46 1.71 23.76
N THR A 315 -4.97 1.64 22.53
CA THR A 315 -6.41 1.51 22.30
C THR A 315 -6.75 0.05 22.00
N LEU A 316 -7.67 -0.54 22.75
CA LEU A 316 -8.14 -1.91 22.52
C LEU A 316 -9.44 -1.88 21.70
N MET A 317 -9.48 -2.58 20.57
CA MET A 317 -10.64 -2.62 19.68
C MET A 317 -10.99 -4.06 19.30
N GLN A 318 -12.25 -4.45 19.52
CA GLN A 318 -12.77 -5.71 18.98
C GLN A 318 -13.16 -5.51 17.52
N SER A 319 -12.65 -6.38 16.64
CA SER A 319 -13.00 -6.44 15.22
C SER A 319 -13.45 -7.86 14.92
N SER A 320 -14.75 -8.04 14.67
CA SER A 320 -15.33 -9.34 14.34
C SER A 320 -15.77 -9.37 12.88
N PRO A 321 -15.00 -9.99 11.98
CA PRO A 321 -15.42 -10.20 10.60
C PRO A 321 -16.74 -10.98 10.54
N PRO A 322 -17.66 -10.65 9.61
CA PRO A 322 -18.92 -11.37 9.46
C PRO A 322 -18.67 -12.85 9.14
N GLU A 323 -19.51 -13.72 9.70
CA GLU A 323 -19.43 -15.16 9.46
C GLU A 323 -19.64 -15.49 7.97
N SER A 324 -18.80 -16.38 7.46
CA SER A 324 -18.87 -16.87 6.08
C SER A 324 -18.55 -18.35 6.05
N ALA A 325 -19.43 -19.15 5.44
CA ALA A 325 -19.34 -20.61 5.40
C ALA A 325 -18.06 -21.13 4.72
N THR A 326 -17.43 -20.32 3.87
CA THR A 326 -16.25 -20.73 3.09
C THR A 326 -14.95 -20.19 3.66
N VAL A 327 -14.97 -19.38 4.73
CA VAL A 327 -13.82 -18.56 5.15
C VAL A 327 -13.46 -18.82 6.59
N THR A 328 -12.28 -19.40 6.77
CA THR A 328 -11.62 -19.51 8.06
C THR A 328 -10.83 -18.22 8.29
N TYR A 329 -11.33 -17.36 9.17
CA TYR A 329 -10.55 -16.25 9.71
C TYR A 329 -9.64 -16.75 10.82
N GLU A 330 -8.50 -16.11 11.01
CA GLU A 330 -7.65 -16.30 12.19
C GLU A 330 -8.29 -15.61 13.41
N ARG A 331 -9.44 -16.13 13.83
CA ARG A 331 -10.33 -15.58 14.88
C ARG A 331 -9.62 -15.37 16.23
N ASN A 332 -8.53 -16.10 16.46
CA ASN A 332 -7.76 -16.06 17.70
C ASN A 332 -6.52 -15.14 17.63
N ARG A 333 -6.23 -14.54 16.48
CA ARG A 333 -5.09 -13.63 16.32
C ARG A 333 -5.39 -12.26 16.91
N VAL A 334 -4.39 -11.71 17.60
CA VAL A 334 -4.35 -10.30 18.01
C VAL A 334 -3.37 -9.57 17.10
N THR A 335 -3.76 -8.40 16.62
CA THR A 335 -2.94 -7.54 15.75
C THR A 335 -2.63 -6.24 16.48
N LEU A 336 -1.35 -5.94 16.65
CA LEU A 336 -0.89 -4.64 17.10
C LEU A 336 -0.66 -3.76 15.89
N ILE A 337 -1.39 -2.67 15.83
CA ILE A 337 -1.31 -1.60 14.84
C ILE A 337 -0.40 -0.53 15.45
N ILE A 338 0.88 -0.53 15.07
CA ILE A 338 1.90 0.36 15.64
C ILE A 338 2.17 1.53 14.70
N HIS A 339 1.86 2.74 15.14
CA HIS A 339 2.24 3.99 14.47
C HIS A 339 3.60 4.42 15.00
N SER A 340 4.58 4.64 14.12
CA SER A 340 5.89 5.16 14.50
C SER A 340 5.90 6.69 14.58
N LYS A 341 6.90 7.24 15.27
CA LYS A 341 7.22 8.68 15.24
C LYS A 341 8.14 9.00 14.07
#